data_AF-V6I3B2-F1
#
_entry.id   AF-V6I3B2-F1
#
_cell.length_a   1.000
_cell.length_b   1.000
_cell.length_c   1.000
_cell.angle_alpha   90.00
_cell.angle_beta   90.00
_cell.angle_gamma   90.00
#
_symmetry.space_group_name_H-M   'P 1'
#
loop_
_entity.id
_entity.type
_entity.pdbx_description
1 polymer ?
#
loop_
_entity_poly.entity_id
_entity_poly.type
_entity_poly.pdbx_seq_one_letter_code
_entity_poly.pdbx_strand_id
1 'polypeptide(L)'
;MINNFKLGIYFILIFSAFCFSFCSGSKKTEENQNRHLSEQDLVSKLEIFKETPQETLVPTKWDVGDTTVSNEDRLDLLIPHVQNIGNAYVGVGSEQNLTIAAWAKSDFIYLMDFTQIVVHANTITILFLKKGEKKEDFIRLWGKEGEKEALELIQTSFSDPEVYKKVYKQASPFIRKRHRTNLMLAKKYNYKMFQTDEEQYSYIRKLAIEGRIFPVRGNLLGNITLTGIGNTLKKVGHKIGVIYFSNAEEYFSYPQEFKNSILNLPIEENSLVVRTISVRKDLFPWSPGSEISTDRGFHYCVQKISNFQKWLTSDKPGLRSLQIMVEGGTVDKKNGITVVDKEPVVTPTPTLTTTPPNQSRTNQPTQ
;
A
#
# COMPACT_ATOMS: atom_id res chain seq x y z
N MET A 1 -57.38 17.71 -55.83
CA MET A 1 -57.17 19.15 -56.11
C MET A 1 -55.67 19.37 -56.06
N ILE A 2 -54.87 19.13 -57.10
CA ILE A 2 -54.72 19.79 -58.41
C ILE A 2 -54.44 21.31 -58.32
N ASN A 3 -53.26 21.65 -58.86
CA ASN A 3 -52.71 22.92 -59.36
C ASN A 3 -52.17 23.95 -58.34
N ASN A 4 -50.85 24.20 -58.30
CA ASN A 4 -49.89 24.76 -59.29
C ASN A 4 -49.84 26.29 -59.23
N PHE A 5 -48.66 26.86 -58.93
CA PHE A 5 -48.06 27.93 -59.76
C PHE A 5 -46.54 28.02 -59.54
N LYS A 6 -45.80 28.04 -60.66
CA LYS A 6 -44.35 28.24 -60.82
C LYS A 6 -44.03 29.71 -61.13
N LEU A 7 -42.84 30.17 -60.76
CA LEU A 7 -41.95 31.13 -61.48
C LEU A 7 -40.61 31.14 -60.71
N GLY A 8 -39.44 30.68 -61.22
CA GLY A 8 -38.56 31.28 -62.25
C GLY A 8 -37.71 32.43 -61.66
N ILE A 9 -36.40 32.65 -61.84
CA ILE A 9 -35.25 31.92 -62.41
C ILE A 9 -33.98 32.81 -62.12
N TYR A 10 -32.77 32.21 -62.01
CA TYR A 10 -31.39 32.74 -62.26
C TYR A 10 -30.58 33.69 -61.33
N PHE A 11 -29.40 33.16 -60.92
CA PHE A 11 -28.00 33.64 -61.11
C PHE A 11 -27.18 34.30 -59.97
N ILE A 12 -25.94 33.79 -59.85
CA ILE A 12 -24.63 34.42 -59.51
C ILE A 12 -23.96 34.00 -58.20
N LEU A 13 -22.90 33.20 -58.38
CA LEU A 13 -21.73 33.01 -57.51
C LEU A 13 -21.03 34.36 -57.25
N ILE A 14 -20.75 34.67 -55.98
CA ILE A 14 -19.72 35.65 -55.62
C ILE A 14 -18.83 35.05 -54.52
N PHE A 15 -17.58 34.80 -54.92
CA PHE A 15 -16.42 34.58 -54.07
C PHE A 15 -16.03 35.92 -53.44
N SER A 16 -15.92 36.00 -52.12
CA SER A 16 -15.27 37.13 -51.44
C SER A 16 -14.36 36.61 -50.35
N ALA A 17 -13.07 36.64 -50.64
CA ALA A 17 -11.99 36.49 -49.69
C ALA A 17 -11.97 37.70 -48.74
N PHE A 18 -11.87 37.43 -47.43
CA PHE A 18 -11.40 38.43 -46.48
C PHE A 18 -10.30 37.81 -45.63
N CYS A 19 -9.08 38.23 -45.92
CA CYS A 19 -7.94 38.10 -45.03
C CYS A 19 -8.16 39.00 -43.81
N PHE A 20 -8.13 38.41 -42.62
CA PHE A 20 -7.65 39.12 -41.44
C PHE A 20 -6.64 38.23 -40.72
N SER A 21 -5.38 38.67 -40.81
CA SER A 21 -4.28 38.23 -39.99
C SER A 21 -4.46 38.81 -38.59
N PHE A 22 -4.56 37.95 -37.58
CA PHE A 22 -4.24 38.32 -36.21
C PHE A 22 -3.30 37.25 -35.64
N CYS A 23 -2.01 37.54 -35.71
CA CYS A 23 -1.00 36.92 -34.86
C CYS A 23 -1.30 37.31 -33.41
N SER A 24 -1.75 36.34 -32.62
CA SER A 24 -1.60 36.38 -31.16
C SER A 24 -1.11 35.01 -30.75
N GLY A 25 0.20 34.95 -30.44
CA GLY A 25 0.86 33.78 -29.90
C GLY A 25 0.24 33.41 -28.55
N SER A 26 -0.72 32.48 -28.58
CA SER A 26 -1.10 31.71 -27.41
C SER A 26 0.02 30.71 -27.16
N LYS A 27 0.86 30.99 -26.16
CA LYS A 27 1.65 29.96 -25.49
C LYS A 27 0.67 28.87 -25.10
N LYS A 28 0.76 27.70 -25.75
CA LYS A 28 0.25 26.45 -25.19
C LYS A 28 0.90 26.30 -23.83
N THR A 29 0.16 26.63 -22.79
CA THR A 29 0.40 26.09 -21.47
C THR A 29 0.30 24.57 -21.66
N GLU A 30 1.44 23.89 -21.65
CA GLU A 30 1.48 22.45 -21.45
C GLU A 30 0.95 22.22 -20.04
N GLU A 31 -0.39 22.17 -19.93
CA GLU A 31 -1.04 21.51 -18.82
C GLU A 31 -0.55 20.07 -18.85
N ASN A 32 0.29 19.78 -17.86
CA ASN A 32 0.80 18.47 -17.52
C ASN A 32 -0.40 17.58 -17.16
N GLN A 33 -1.11 17.10 -18.17
CA GLN A 33 -2.13 16.06 -18.00
C GLN A 33 -1.41 14.87 -17.38
N ASN A 34 -1.82 14.51 -16.16
CA ASN A 34 -1.49 13.24 -15.50
C ASN A 34 -1.72 12.11 -16.51
N ARG A 35 -0.70 11.74 -17.27
CA ARG A 35 -0.71 10.55 -18.11
C ARG A 35 -0.67 9.37 -17.16
N HIS A 36 -1.84 8.85 -16.82
CA HIS A 36 -1.95 7.47 -16.37
C HIS A 36 -1.23 6.61 -17.41
N LEU A 37 -0.20 5.88 -16.99
CA LEU A 37 0.49 4.97 -17.90
C LEU A 37 -0.53 3.99 -18.46
N SER A 38 -0.54 3.78 -19.77
CA SER A 38 -1.42 2.79 -20.38
C SER A 38 -1.04 1.39 -19.90
N GLU A 39 -1.95 0.41 -19.92
CA GLU A 39 -1.60 -0.97 -19.56
C GLU A 39 -0.43 -1.50 -20.43
N GLN A 40 -0.32 -1.07 -21.69
CA GLN A 40 0.78 -1.44 -22.58
C GLN A 40 2.12 -0.85 -22.14
N ASP A 41 2.15 0.42 -21.72
CA ASP A 41 3.36 1.06 -21.21
C ASP A 41 3.83 0.41 -19.91
N LEU A 42 2.88 0.06 -19.04
CA LEU A 42 3.12 -0.61 -17.77
C LEU A 42 3.75 -2.00 -17.99
N VAL A 43 3.23 -2.78 -18.93
CA VAL A 43 3.80 -4.09 -19.31
C VAL A 43 5.19 -3.93 -19.94
N SER A 44 5.40 -2.92 -20.79
CA SER A 44 6.72 -2.70 -21.42
C SER A 44 7.84 -2.38 -20.41
N LYS A 45 7.47 -1.85 -19.23
CA LYS A 45 8.39 -1.48 -18.15
C LYS A 45 8.47 -2.55 -17.04
N LEU A 46 7.86 -3.72 -17.23
CA LEU A 46 7.76 -4.76 -16.18
C LEU A 46 9.13 -5.21 -15.65
N GLU A 47 10.13 -5.32 -16.52
CA GLU A 47 11.49 -5.70 -16.10
C GLU A 47 12.11 -4.68 -15.14
N ILE A 48 11.84 -3.38 -15.33
CA ILE A 48 12.32 -2.33 -14.42
C ILE A 48 11.73 -2.51 -13.00
N PHE A 49 10.47 -2.94 -12.90
CA PHE A 49 9.86 -3.26 -11.62
C PHE A 49 10.52 -4.50 -10.96
N LYS A 50 10.77 -5.55 -11.74
CA LYS A 50 11.40 -6.78 -11.23
C LYS A 50 12.83 -6.56 -10.74
N GLU A 51 13.56 -5.66 -11.40
CA GLU A 51 14.96 -5.32 -11.10
C GLU A 51 15.12 -4.34 -9.93
N THR A 52 14.04 -3.97 -9.22
CA THR A 52 14.15 -3.13 -8.02
C THR A 52 15.17 -3.76 -7.05
N PRO A 53 16.12 -2.98 -6.49
CA PRO A 53 17.18 -3.54 -5.66
C PRO A 53 16.58 -4.15 -4.39
N GLN A 54 17.18 -5.24 -3.94
CA GLN A 54 16.71 -6.04 -2.82
C GLN A 54 17.83 -6.27 -1.81
N GLU A 55 17.43 -6.55 -0.57
CA GLU A 55 18.35 -6.87 0.51
C GLU A 55 18.66 -8.37 0.56
N THR A 56 19.78 -8.70 1.19
CA THR A 56 20.08 -10.08 1.59
C THR A 56 19.38 -10.38 2.90
N LEU A 57 18.59 -11.45 2.93
CA LEU A 57 17.98 -11.95 4.16
C LEU A 57 18.79 -13.13 4.69
N VAL A 58 18.81 -13.26 6.00
CA VAL A 58 19.38 -14.41 6.70
C VAL A 58 18.25 -15.03 7.51
N PRO A 59 18.13 -16.37 7.54
CA PRO A 59 17.12 -17.03 8.37
C PRO A 59 17.21 -16.60 9.84
N THR A 60 16.05 -16.40 10.45
CA THR A 60 15.89 -16.00 11.85
C THR A 60 14.92 -16.95 12.57
N LYS A 61 14.66 -16.70 13.85
CA LYS A 61 13.60 -17.39 14.58
C LYS A 61 12.19 -17.18 14.00
N TRP A 62 12.01 -16.19 13.12
CA TRP A 62 10.74 -15.89 12.46
C TRP A 62 10.53 -16.68 11.16
N ASP A 63 11.50 -17.50 10.74
CA ASP A 63 11.35 -18.41 9.59
C ASP A 63 10.55 -19.67 9.95
N VAL A 64 9.33 -19.43 10.43
CA VAL A 64 8.35 -20.42 10.88
C VAL A 64 6.99 -20.17 10.21
N GLY A 65 6.16 -21.21 10.15
CA GLY A 65 4.89 -21.17 9.43
C GLY A 65 3.92 -20.09 9.95
N ASP A 66 3.92 -19.82 11.25
CA ASP A 66 3.06 -18.84 11.91
C ASP A 66 3.20 -17.44 11.29
N THR A 67 4.41 -17.05 10.90
CA THR A 67 4.73 -15.72 10.35
C THR A 67 4.17 -15.52 8.94
N THR A 68 3.71 -16.59 8.27
CA THR A 68 3.20 -16.52 6.89
C THR A 68 1.75 -16.08 6.79
N VAL A 69 1.05 -15.86 7.90
CA VAL A 69 -0.37 -15.45 7.91
C VAL A 69 -0.60 -14.18 8.73
N SER A 70 -1.61 -13.42 8.34
CA SER A 70 -2.14 -12.33 9.15
C SER A 70 -3.02 -12.87 10.28
N ASN A 71 -3.06 -12.12 11.38
CA ASN A 71 -4.01 -12.27 12.49
C ASN A 71 -4.96 -11.06 12.63
N GLU A 72 -5.05 -10.22 11.60
CA GLU A 72 -5.93 -9.04 11.56
C GLU A 72 -7.31 -9.40 11.01
N ASP A 73 -8.32 -9.51 11.89
CA ASP A 73 -9.63 -10.09 11.53
C ASP A 73 -10.66 -9.09 10.98
N ARG A 74 -10.35 -7.79 11.01
CA ARG A 74 -11.29 -6.70 10.70
C ARG A 74 -10.79 -5.79 9.58
N LEU A 75 -10.07 -6.37 8.62
CA LEU A 75 -9.61 -5.68 7.40
C LEU A 75 -10.78 -5.08 6.61
N ASP A 76 -12.01 -5.59 6.76
CA ASP A 76 -13.22 -5.03 6.16
C ASP A 76 -13.43 -3.55 6.47
N LEU A 77 -12.96 -3.08 7.63
CA LEU A 77 -13.04 -1.68 8.03
C LEU A 77 -12.23 -0.75 7.10
N LEU A 78 -11.29 -1.29 6.34
CA LEU A 78 -10.46 -0.53 5.41
C LEU A 78 -11.16 -0.27 4.07
N ILE A 79 -12.16 -1.08 3.70
CA ILE A 79 -12.84 -1.01 2.39
C ILE A 79 -13.23 0.42 1.99
N PRO A 80 -13.96 1.20 2.81
CA PRO A 80 -14.37 2.55 2.40
C PRO A 80 -13.20 3.52 2.20
N HIS A 81 -12.03 3.21 2.76
CA HIS A 81 -10.83 4.04 2.68
C HIS A 81 -9.95 3.67 1.48
N VAL A 82 -9.76 2.37 1.23
CA VAL A 82 -8.79 1.91 0.23
C VAL A 82 -9.37 1.68 -1.16
N GLN A 83 -10.71 1.57 -1.28
CA GLN A 83 -11.34 1.16 -2.53
C GLN A 83 -11.01 2.08 -3.70
N ASN A 84 -10.63 1.50 -4.85
CA ASN A 84 -10.34 2.21 -6.09
C ASN A 84 -9.25 3.30 -6.01
N ILE A 85 -8.32 3.22 -5.05
CA ILE A 85 -7.16 4.14 -5.00
C ILE A 85 -6.27 4.00 -6.25
N GLY A 86 -6.19 2.81 -6.85
CA GLY A 86 -5.32 2.50 -7.98
C GLY A 86 -3.85 2.49 -7.61
N ASN A 87 -2.98 2.74 -8.60
CA ASN A 87 -1.54 2.92 -8.44
C ASN A 87 -0.83 1.69 -7.84
N ALA A 88 0.48 1.82 -7.55
CA ALA A 88 1.24 0.73 -6.95
C ALA A 88 0.86 0.47 -5.48
N TYR A 89 0.86 -0.79 -5.10
CA TYR A 89 0.73 -1.25 -3.73
C TYR A 89 2.09 -1.72 -3.19
N VAL A 90 2.42 -1.37 -1.96
CA VAL A 90 3.57 -1.90 -1.22
C VAL A 90 3.07 -2.40 0.14
N GLY A 91 3.46 -3.60 0.56
CA GLY A 91 3.12 -4.03 1.92
C GLY A 91 3.94 -5.17 2.47
N VAL A 92 4.04 -5.20 3.81
CA VAL A 92 4.67 -6.28 4.58
C VAL A 92 3.71 -7.44 4.81
N GLY A 93 4.22 -8.63 5.12
CA GLY A 93 3.42 -9.83 5.33
C GLY A 93 2.95 -10.49 4.03
N SER A 94 1.73 -11.02 4.04
CA SER A 94 1.32 -12.06 3.09
C SER A 94 -0.01 -11.74 2.37
N GLU A 95 -0.95 -12.69 2.32
CA GLU A 95 -2.18 -12.65 1.52
C GLU A 95 -3.17 -11.54 1.90
N GLN A 96 -3.06 -10.94 3.09
CA GLN A 96 -3.85 -9.76 3.43
C GLN A 96 -3.58 -8.59 2.49
N ASN A 97 -2.35 -8.50 1.94
CA ASN A 97 -2.00 -7.50 0.94
C ASN A 97 -2.81 -7.68 -0.34
N LEU A 98 -3.02 -8.92 -0.77
CA LEU A 98 -3.83 -9.22 -1.96
C LEU A 98 -5.30 -8.84 -1.76
N THR A 99 -5.81 -8.98 -0.53
CA THR A 99 -7.15 -8.52 -0.18
C THR A 99 -7.28 -7.00 -0.31
N ILE A 100 -6.36 -6.24 0.29
CA ILE A 100 -6.39 -4.78 0.25
C ILE A 100 -6.13 -4.26 -1.17
N ALA A 101 -5.18 -4.85 -1.90
CA ALA A 101 -4.86 -4.48 -3.27
C ALA A 101 -6.02 -4.76 -4.25
N ALA A 102 -6.80 -5.83 -4.04
CA ALA A 102 -8.01 -6.11 -4.81
C ALA A 102 -9.06 -5.02 -4.63
N TRP A 103 -9.29 -4.58 -3.39
CA TRP A 103 -10.20 -3.46 -3.10
C TRP A 103 -9.68 -2.17 -3.73
N ALA A 104 -8.38 -1.90 -3.60
CA ALA A 104 -7.74 -0.71 -4.14
C ALA A 104 -7.67 -0.68 -5.67
N LYS A 105 -7.83 -1.83 -6.34
CA LYS A 105 -7.55 -2.00 -7.77
C LYS A 105 -6.13 -1.53 -8.13
N SER A 106 -5.16 -2.01 -7.36
CA SER A 106 -3.75 -1.66 -7.53
C SER A 106 -3.16 -2.21 -8.83
N ASP A 107 -2.43 -1.38 -9.57
CA ASP A 107 -1.85 -1.73 -10.87
C ASP A 107 -0.71 -2.77 -10.75
N PHE A 108 0.03 -2.71 -9.63
CA PHE A 108 1.16 -3.56 -9.27
C PHE A 108 1.25 -3.74 -7.76
N ILE A 109 1.86 -4.83 -7.31
CA ILE A 109 1.97 -5.17 -5.89
C ILE A 109 3.40 -5.57 -5.55
N TYR A 110 4.08 -4.79 -4.71
CA TYR A 110 5.29 -5.23 -4.00
C TYR A 110 4.92 -5.83 -2.65
N LEU A 111 5.22 -7.11 -2.46
CA LEU A 111 5.14 -7.81 -1.18
C LEU A 111 6.55 -7.80 -0.58
N MET A 112 6.88 -6.70 0.11
CA MET A 112 8.21 -6.46 0.68
C MET A 112 8.26 -6.98 2.11
N ASP A 113 9.10 -7.98 2.39
CA ASP A 113 9.24 -8.52 3.74
C ASP A 113 10.71 -8.83 4.10
N PHE A 114 11.01 -8.80 5.40
CA PHE A 114 12.33 -9.05 5.95
C PHE A 114 12.52 -10.52 6.38
N THR A 115 11.45 -11.32 6.40
CA THR A 115 11.50 -12.73 6.77
C THR A 115 11.48 -13.61 5.52
N GLN A 116 12.49 -14.47 5.36
CA GLN A 116 12.66 -15.24 4.13
C GLN A 116 11.48 -16.19 3.86
N ILE A 117 10.93 -16.83 4.90
CA ILE A 117 9.78 -17.73 4.75
C ILE A 117 8.54 -16.98 4.19
N VAL A 118 8.35 -15.71 4.54
CA VAL A 118 7.22 -14.89 4.06
C VAL A 118 7.40 -14.59 2.57
N VAL A 119 8.61 -14.16 2.17
CA VAL A 119 8.94 -13.92 0.75
C VAL A 119 8.72 -15.19 -0.07
N HIS A 120 9.20 -16.34 0.40
CA HIS A 120 9.03 -17.61 -0.30
C HIS A 120 7.57 -18.09 -0.34
N ALA A 121 6.82 -17.94 0.76
CA ALA A 121 5.40 -18.29 0.79
C ALA A 121 4.58 -17.42 -0.18
N ASN A 122 4.89 -16.12 -0.27
CA ASN A 122 4.31 -15.23 -1.27
C ASN A 122 4.64 -15.66 -2.71
N THR A 123 5.88 -16.10 -2.97
CA THR A 123 6.25 -16.67 -4.28
C THR A 123 5.41 -17.91 -4.63
N ILE A 124 5.17 -18.81 -3.67
CA ILE A 124 4.31 -19.99 -3.86
C ILE A 124 2.86 -19.56 -4.11
N THR A 125 2.34 -18.60 -3.35
CA THR A 125 1.00 -18.04 -3.54
C THR A 125 0.82 -17.49 -4.95
N ILE A 126 1.80 -16.78 -5.51
CA ILE A 126 1.75 -16.25 -6.87
C ILE A 126 1.73 -17.39 -7.90
N LEU A 127 2.51 -18.45 -7.69
CA LEU A 127 2.45 -19.65 -8.53
C LEU A 127 1.05 -20.28 -8.51
N PHE A 128 0.44 -20.40 -7.33
CA PHE A 128 -0.89 -20.99 -7.21
C PHE A 128 -1.99 -20.10 -7.80
N LEU A 129 -1.89 -18.77 -7.70
CA LEU A 129 -2.80 -17.85 -8.39
C LEU A 129 -2.71 -18.00 -9.92
N LYS A 130 -1.50 -18.14 -10.46
CA LYS A 130 -1.31 -18.38 -11.90
C LYS A 130 -1.98 -19.66 -12.38
N LYS A 131 -1.96 -20.71 -11.55
CA LYS A 131 -2.45 -22.05 -11.92
C LYS A 131 -3.92 -22.28 -11.57
N GLY A 132 -4.42 -21.72 -10.48
CA GLY A 132 -5.82 -21.82 -10.09
C GLY A 132 -6.69 -20.91 -10.94
N GLU A 133 -7.52 -21.45 -11.82
CA GLU A 133 -8.42 -20.66 -12.67
C GLU A 133 -9.52 -19.99 -11.85
N LYS A 134 -9.98 -20.66 -10.78
CA LYS A 134 -10.97 -20.17 -9.84
C LYS A 134 -10.41 -20.08 -8.42
N LYS A 135 -11.08 -19.32 -7.57
CA LYS A 135 -10.69 -19.18 -6.15
C LYS A 135 -10.68 -20.53 -5.42
N GLU A 136 -11.57 -21.46 -5.77
CA GLU A 136 -11.59 -22.81 -5.22
C GLU A 136 -10.30 -23.58 -5.52
N ASP A 137 -9.73 -23.43 -6.72
CA ASP A 137 -8.48 -24.09 -7.10
C ASP A 137 -7.31 -23.57 -6.28
N PHE A 138 -7.24 -22.25 -6.10
CA PHE A 138 -6.24 -21.60 -5.26
C PHE A 138 -6.31 -22.08 -3.81
N ILE A 139 -7.53 -22.09 -3.22
CA ILE A 139 -7.75 -22.59 -1.86
C ILE A 139 -7.39 -24.08 -1.75
N ARG A 140 -7.73 -24.88 -2.77
CA ARG A 140 -7.43 -26.33 -2.82
C ARG A 140 -5.93 -26.60 -2.88
N LEU A 141 -5.16 -25.83 -3.66
CA LEU A 141 -3.69 -25.96 -3.77
C LEU A 141 -2.97 -25.67 -2.45
N TRP A 142 -3.46 -24.72 -1.64
CA TRP A 142 -2.99 -24.55 -0.27
C TRP A 142 -3.59 -25.57 0.72
N GLY A 143 -4.73 -26.17 0.36
CA GLY A 143 -5.47 -27.17 1.13
C GLY A 143 -4.73 -28.50 1.31
N LYS A 144 -5.27 -29.36 2.18
CA LYS A 144 -4.79 -30.75 2.30
C LYS A 144 -5.11 -31.55 1.04
N GLU A 145 -6.27 -31.29 0.43
CA GLU A 145 -6.78 -31.99 -0.75
C GLU A 145 -5.90 -31.80 -1.98
N GLY A 146 -5.35 -30.60 -2.19
CA GLY A 146 -4.46 -30.30 -3.31
C GLY A 146 -2.97 -30.47 -3.01
N GLU A 147 -2.57 -30.96 -1.82
CA GLU A 147 -1.16 -30.95 -1.40
C GLU A 147 -0.23 -31.72 -2.35
N LYS A 148 -0.67 -32.88 -2.84
CA LYS A 148 0.12 -33.67 -3.79
C LYS A 148 0.41 -32.86 -5.07
N GLU A 149 -0.65 -32.32 -5.67
CA GLU A 149 -0.55 -31.50 -6.88
C GLU A 149 0.27 -30.23 -6.65
N ALA A 150 0.08 -29.57 -5.52
CA ALA A 150 0.84 -28.38 -5.15
C ALA A 150 2.35 -28.66 -5.05
N LEU A 151 2.75 -29.77 -4.44
CA LEU A 151 4.15 -30.18 -4.33
C LEU A 151 4.75 -30.59 -5.68
N GLU A 152 3.97 -31.23 -6.56
CA GLU A 152 4.36 -31.54 -7.96
C GLU A 152 4.51 -30.26 -8.80
N LEU A 153 3.62 -29.29 -8.60
CA LEU A 153 3.69 -27.99 -9.25
C LEU A 153 4.93 -27.21 -8.79
N ILE A 154 5.24 -27.20 -7.49
CA ILE A 154 6.47 -26.60 -6.96
C ILE A 154 7.70 -27.32 -7.54
N GLN A 155 7.70 -28.65 -7.61
CA GLN A 155 8.79 -29.46 -8.17
C GLN A 155 9.16 -29.04 -9.61
N THR A 156 8.19 -28.65 -10.41
CA THR A 156 8.37 -28.34 -11.83
C THR A 156 8.53 -26.84 -12.12
N SER A 157 8.26 -25.97 -11.15
CA SER A 157 8.22 -24.52 -11.35
C SER A 157 9.45 -23.77 -10.86
N PHE A 158 10.31 -24.39 -10.05
CA PHE A 158 11.50 -23.76 -9.47
C PHE A 158 12.75 -24.58 -9.73
N SER A 159 13.91 -23.91 -9.87
CA SER A 159 15.22 -24.55 -9.99
C SER A 159 15.67 -25.25 -8.69
N ASP A 160 15.23 -24.73 -7.54
CA ASP A 160 15.54 -25.16 -6.18
C ASP A 160 14.26 -25.57 -5.42
N PRO A 161 13.47 -26.54 -5.94
CA PRO A 161 12.12 -26.80 -5.48
C PRO A 161 12.03 -27.25 -4.02
N GLU A 162 13.07 -27.89 -3.48
CA GLU A 162 13.08 -28.37 -2.09
C GLU A 162 13.00 -27.22 -1.06
N VAL A 163 13.52 -26.03 -1.41
CA VAL A 163 13.37 -24.82 -0.58
C VAL A 163 11.89 -24.47 -0.45
N TYR A 164 11.18 -24.42 -1.57
CA TYR A 164 9.76 -24.05 -1.61
C TYR A 164 8.84 -25.15 -1.08
N LYS A 165 9.17 -26.43 -1.30
CA LYS A 165 8.42 -27.55 -0.69
C LYS A 165 8.53 -27.52 0.84
N LYS A 166 9.71 -27.20 1.38
CA LYS A 166 9.90 -27.03 2.82
C LYS A 166 9.01 -25.89 3.34
N VAL A 167 9.03 -24.74 2.69
CA VAL A 167 8.18 -23.59 3.04
C VAL A 167 6.70 -23.95 2.96
N TYR A 168 6.25 -24.62 1.89
CA TYR A 168 4.86 -25.08 1.75
C TYR A 168 4.43 -25.96 2.94
N LYS A 169 5.27 -26.93 3.34
CA LYS A 169 4.98 -27.82 4.48
C LYS A 169 4.93 -27.06 5.81
N GLN A 170 5.79 -26.06 6.01
CA GLN A 170 5.79 -25.22 7.21
C GLN A 170 4.58 -24.27 7.26
N ALA A 171 4.25 -23.62 6.14
CA ALA A 171 3.25 -22.56 6.05
C ALA A 171 1.81 -23.07 5.90
N SER A 172 1.60 -24.14 5.13
CA SER A 172 0.26 -24.60 4.75
C SER A 172 -0.67 -24.89 5.93
N PRO A 173 -0.26 -25.44 7.10
CA PRO A 173 -1.17 -25.61 8.24
C PRO A 173 -1.79 -24.28 8.72
N PHE A 174 -0.99 -23.21 8.75
CA PHE A 174 -1.40 -21.87 9.17
C PHE A 174 -2.26 -21.20 8.10
N ILE A 175 -1.82 -21.26 6.83
CA ILE A 175 -2.55 -20.71 5.69
C ILE A 175 -3.94 -21.36 5.59
N ARG A 176 -4.04 -22.69 5.71
CA ARG A 176 -5.33 -23.42 5.73
C ARG A 176 -6.26 -22.93 6.84
N LYS A 177 -5.72 -22.70 8.05
CA LYS A 177 -6.50 -22.14 9.16
C LYS A 177 -6.98 -20.73 8.81
N ARG A 178 -6.09 -19.89 8.30
CA ARG A 178 -6.39 -18.50 7.95
C ARG A 178 -7.41 -18.39 6.82
N HIS A 179 -7.34 -19.23 5.79
CA HIS A 179 -8.34 -19.29 4.71
C HIS A 179 -9.74 -19.62 5.23
N ARG A 180 -9.87 -20.59 6.16
CA ARG A 180 -11.15 -20.89 6.82
C ARG A 180 -11.65 -19.72 7.66
N THR A 181 -10.75 -19.06 8.39
CA THR A 181 -11.07 -17.84 9.14
C THR A 181 -11.57 -16.73 8.21
N ASN A 182 -10.88 -16.45 7.10
CA ASN A 182 -11.28 -15.43 6.13
C ASN A 182 -12.65 -15.72 5.52
N LEU A 183 -12.95 -16.98 5.17
CA LEU A 183 -14.27 -17.38 4.70
C LEU A 183 -15.37 -17.09 5.74
N MET A 184 -15.10 -17.38 7.01
CA MET A 184 -16.02 -17.07 8.10
C MET A 184 -16.19 -15.56 8.30
N LEU A 185 -15.09 -14.79 8.28
CA LEU A 185 -15.12 -13.34 8.43
C LEU A 185 -15.91 -12.66 7.31
N ALA A 186 -15.66 -13.04 6.05
CA ALA A 186 -16.37 -12.52 4.89
C ALA A 186 -17.89 -12.72 5.02
N LYS A 187 -18.32 -13.88 5.52
CA LYS A 187 -19.74 -14.17 5.80
C LYS A 187 -20.26 -13.37 7.01
N LYS A 188 -19.51 -13.33 8.10
CA LYS A 188 -19.89 -12.68 9.37
C LYS A 188 -20.11 -11.17 9.20
N TYR A 189 -19.22 -10.51 8.47
CA TYR A 189 -19.25 -9.06 8.25
C TYR A 189 -19.80 -8.67 6.86
N ASN A 190 -20.27 -9.65 6.09
CA ASN A 190 -20.91 -9.47 4.79
C ASN A 190 -20.11 -8.57 3.81
N TYR A 191 -18.86 -8.96 3.54
CA TYR A 191 -17.98 -8.25 2.61
C TYR A 191 -17.33 -9.20 1.61
N LYS A 192 -16.89 -8.63 0.49
CA LYS A 192 -16.18 -9.33 -0.58
C LYS A 192 -14.68 -9.23 -0.37
N MET A 193 -13.96 -10.32 -0.54
CA MET A 193 -12.50 -10.36 -0.56
C MET A 193 -12.00 -11.40 -1.59
N PHE A 194 -10.74 -11.31 -2.02
CA PHE A 194 -10.26 -12.08 -3.18
C PHE A 194 -10.40 -13.60 -3.06
N GLN A 195 -10.49 -14.17 -1.86
CA GLN A 195 -10.69 -15.61 -1.65
C GLN A 195 -12.16 -16.04 -1.70
N THR A 196 -13.11 -15.09 -1.60
CA THR A 196 -14.55 -15.36 -1.49
C THR A 196 -15.40 -14.72 -2.59
N ASP A 197 -14.83 -13.83 -3.40
CA ASP A 197 -15.49 -13.14 -4.51
C ASP A 197 -14.76 -13.39 -5.83
N GLU A 198 -15.51 -13.77 -6.88
CA GLU A 198 -14.94 -14.15 -8.18
C GLU A 198 -14.26 -12.99 -8.91
N GLU A 199 -14.83 -11.79 -8.84
CA GLU A 199 -14.30 -10.63 -9.54
C GLU A 199 -12.97 -10.19 -8.92
N GLN A 200 -12.92 -10.14 -7.58
CA GLN A 200 -11.69 -9.81 -6.86
C GLN A 200 -10.62 -10.91 -7.00
N TYR A 201 -11.01 -12.19 -7.02
CA TYR A 201 -10.08 -13.28 -7.34
C TYR A 201 -9.48 -13.12 -8.73
N SER A 202 -10.35 -12.93 -9.74
CA SER A 202 -9.96 -12.76 -11.14
C SER A 202 -9.00 -11.57 -11.31
N TYR A 203 -9.25 -10.47 -10.60
CA TYR A 203 -8.38 -9.30 -10.61
C TYR A 203 -6.97 -9.63 -10.08
N ILE A 204 -6.86 -10.26 -8.91
CA ILE A 204 -5.56 -10.65 -8.33
C ILE A 204 -4.85 -11.70 -9.20
N ARG A 205 -5.61 -12.65 -9.76
CA ARG A 205 -5.09 -13.64 -10.69
C ARG A 205 -4.54 -12.99 -11.97
N LYS A 206 -5.22 -11.99 -12.54
CA LYS A 206 -4.73 -11.21 -13.69
C LYS A 206 -3.36 -10.63 -13.38
N LEU A 207 -3.22 -9.93 -12.24
CA LEU A 207 -1.93 -9.37 -11.80
C LEU A 207 -0.86 -10.44 -11.65
N ALA A 208 -1.20 -11.61 -11.08
CA ALA A 208 -0.25 -12.71 -10.95
C ALA A 208 0.22 -13.24 -12.32
N ILE A 209 -0.70 -13.50 -13.25
CA ILE A 209 -0.39 -14.01 -14.61
C ILE A 209 0.48 -13.02 -15.38
N GLU A 210 0.15 -11.74 -15.30
CA GLU A 210 0.89 -10.66 -15.97
C GLU A 210 2.19 -10.30 -15.25
N GLY A 211 2.56 -11.02 -14.18
CA GLY A 211 3.81 -10.83 -13.47
C GLY A 211 3.90 -9.53 -12.69
N ARG A 212 2.76 -8.96 -12.28
CA ARG A 212 2.64 -7.66 -11.58
C ARG A 212 2.61 -7.75 -10.05
N ILE A 213 2.89 -8.94 -9.50
CA ILE A 213 3.02 -9.18 -8.06
C ILE A 213 4.46 -9.63 -7.79
N PHE A 214 5.18 -8.86 -6.98
CA PHE A 214 6.62 -9.00 -6.75
C PHE A 214 6.91 -9.26 -5.26
N PRO A 215 7.22 -10.50 -4.88
CA PRO A 215 7.76 -10.79 -3.55
C PRO A 215 9.21 -10.32 -3.53
N VAL A 216 9.51 -9.34 -2.68
CA VAL A 216 10.83 -8.70 -2.63
C VAL A 216 11.38 -8.71 -1.21
N ARG A 217 12.69 -8.92 -1.09
CA ARG A 217 13.39 -8.94 0.19
C ARG A 217 13.70 -7.52 0.63
N GLY A 218 13.20 -7.10 1.79
CA GLY A 218 13.46 -5.77 2.30
C GLY A 218 13.02 -5.55 3.73
N ASN A 219 13.87 -4.86 4.49
CA ASN A 219 13.56 -4.35 5.81
C ASN A 219 12.97 -2.94 5.70
N LEU A 220 11.89 -2.64 6.43
CA LEU A 220 11.39 -1.27 6.57
C LEU A 220 12.49 -0.32 7.11
N LEU A 221 13.39 -0.83 7.94
CA LEU A 221 14.52 -0.10 8.51
C LEU A 221 15.80 -0.22 7.67
N GLY A 222 15.72 -0.90 6.53
CA GLY A 222 16.83 -1.05 5.60
C GLY A 222 17.06 0.21 4.78
N ASN A 223 18.20 0.24 4.09
CA ASN A 223 18.62 1.37 3.28
C ASN A 223 18.58 1.10 1.76
N ILE A 224 18.15 -0.10 1.34
CA ILE A 224 18.15 -0.52 -0.07
C ILE A 224 16.74 -0.63 -0.60
N THR A 225 15.92 -1.57 -0.11
CA THR A 225 14.72 -2.01 -0.85
C THR A 225 13.63 -0.95 -0.90
N LEU A 226 13.24 -0.36 0.24
CA LEU A 226 12.14 0.61 0.28
C LEU A 226 12.49 1.92 -0.46
N THR A 227 13.74 2.39 -0.32
CA THR A 227 14.27 3.50 -1.13
C THR A 227 14.29 3.13 -2.62
N GLY A 228 14.73 1.91 -2.93
CA GLY A 228 14.77 1.34 -4.27
C GLY A 228 13.41 1.33 -4.94
N ILE A 229 12.35 0.90 -4.24
CA ILE A 229 10.97 0.93 -4.74
C ILE A 229 10.57 2.37 -5.13
N GLY A 230 10.85 3.36 -4.28
CA GLY A 230 10.58 4.77 -4.59
C GLY A 230 11.32 5.25 -5.85
N ASN A 231 12.60 4.88 -5.99
CA ASN A 231 13.40 5.20 -7.18
C ASN A 231 12.89 4.52 -8.45
N THR A 232 12.52 3.25 -8.34
CA THR A 232 11.94 2.46 -9.44
C THR A 232 10.64 3.08 -9.92
N LEU A 233 9.73 3.42 -9.00
CA LEU A 233 8.46 4.09 -9.32
C LEU A 233 8.67 5.43 -10.01
N LYS A 234 9.60 6.27 -9.51
CA LYS A 234 9.98 7.53 -10.17
C LYS A 234 10.52 7.31 -11.58
N LYS A 235 11.40 6.32 -11.78
CA LYS A 235 12.00 5.99 -13.07
C LYS A 235 10.95 5.59 -14.12
N VAL A 236 9.93 4.83 -13.72
CA VAL A 236 8.87 4.42 -14.64
C VAL A 236 7.77 5.46 -14.82
N GLY A 237 7.73 6.50 -13.97
CA GLY A 237 6.69 7.53 -13.96
C GLY A 237 5.39 7.06 -13.30
N HIS A 238 5.48 6.18 -12.30
CA HIS A 238 4.33 5.64 -11.58
C HIS A 238 4.38 6.06 -10.10
N LYS A 239 3.25 5.97 -9.41
CA LYS A 239 3.10 6.44 -8.03
C LYS A 239 2.64 5.30 -7.12
N ILE A 240 2.81 5.48 -5.81
CA ILE A 240 2.27 4.57 -4.81
C ILE A 240 0.84 5.00 -4.46
N GLY A 241 -0.08 4.04 -4.43
CA GLY A 241 -1.45 4.22 -3.93
C GLY A 241 -1.58 3.82 -2.46
N VAL A 242 -1.12 2.61 -2.11
CA VAL A 242 -1.23 2.10 -0.74
C VAL A 242 0.13 1.58 -0.25
N ILE A 243 0.50 1.96 0.97
CA ILE A 243 1.58 1.32 1.73
C ILE A 243 1.03 0.70 3.01
N TYR A 244 1.18 -0.61 3.17
CA TYR A 244 0.69 -1.37 4.32
C TYR A 244 1.84 -1.81 5.22
N PHE A 245 1.76 -1.43 6.50
CA PHE A 245 2.79 -1.75 7.50
C PHE A 245 2.37 -2.81 8.51
N SER A 246 1.13 -3.32 8.47
CA SER A 246 0.55 -4.06 9.61
C SER A 246 0.81 -3.28 10.91
N ASN A 247 1.22 -3.94 11.99
CA ASN A 247 1.68 -3.32 13.23
C ASN A 247 3.22 -3.21 13.33
N ALA A 248 3.97 -3.34 12.22
CA ALA A 248 5.43 -3.36 12.26
C ALA A 248 6.04 -2.10 12.90
N GLU A 249 5.38 -0.95 12.74
CA GLU A 249 5.80 0.32 13.34
C GLU A 249 5.74 0.32 14.89
N GLU A 250 5.05 -0.64 15.53
CA GLU A 250 5.08 -0.82 16.99
C GLU A 250 6.43 -1.29 17.53
N TYR A 251 7.35 -1.71 16.65
CA TYR A 251 8.64 -2.30 17.03
C TYR A 251 9.82 -1.32 16.91
N PHE A 252 9.60 -0.08 16.47
CA PHE A 252 10.68 0.91 16.35
C PHE A 252 10.18 2.35 16.55
N SER A 253 11.10 3.28 16.81
CA SER A 253 10.90 4.70 16.52
C SER A 253 11.49 4.97 15.13
N TYR A 254 10.98 5.94 14.40
CA TYR A 254 11.32 6.12 12.98
C TYR A 254 12.79 6.57 12.80
N PRO A 255 13.70 5.69 12.31
CA PRO A 255 15.08 6.07 12.02
C PRO A 255 15.17 6.88 10.72
N GLN A 256 16.35 7.44 10.45
CA GLN A 256 16.54 8.31 9.29
C GLN A 256 16.36 7.57 7.96
N GLU A 257 16.75 6.30 7.88
CA GLU A 257 16.63 5.44 6.70
C GLU A 257 15.15 5.22 6.32
N PHE A 258 14.32 4.92 7.31
CA PHE A 258 12.87 4.82 7.13
C PHE A 258 12.28 6.18 6.70
N LYS A 259 12.65 7.27 7.39
CA LYS A 259 12.18 8.62 7.02
C LYS A 259 12.52 8.94 5.56
N ASN A 260 13.78 8.76 5.18
CA ASN A 260 14.29 9.03 3.83
C ASN A 260 13.55 8.20 2.78
N SER A 261 13.35 6.90 3.02
CA SER A 261 12.68 6.02 2.06
C SER A 261 11.21 6.39 1.86
N ILE A 262 10.47 6.73 2.92
CA ILE A 262 9.08 7.20 2.82
C ILE A 262 8.97 8.57 2.15
N LEU A 263 9.87 9.51 2.46
CA LEU A 263 9.94 10.81 1.79
C LEU A 263 10.33 10.69 0.31
N ASN A 264 11.01 9.60 -0.06
CA ASN A 264 11.39 9.31 -1.44
C ASN A 264 10.24 8.75 -2.29
N LEU A 265 9.15 8.26 -1.70
CA LEU A 265 8.04 7.66 -2.46
C LEU A 265 7.31 8.71 -3.33
N PRO A 266 7.10 8.44 -4.65
CA PRO A 266 6.23 9.26 -5.48
C PRO A 266 4.76 8.94 -5.17
N ILE A 267 3.99 9.92 -4.71
CA ILE A 267 2.62 9.73 -4.20
C ILE A 267 1.57 10.47 -5.06
N GLU A 268 0.32 10.06 -4.92
CA GLU A 268 -0.88 10.83 -5.30
C GLU A 268 -1.55 11.44 -4.05
N GLU A 269 -2.52 12.33 -4.28
CA GLU A 269 -3.27 12.98 -3.20
C GLU A 269 -4.05 11.99 -2.32
N ASN A 270 -4.56 10.93 -2.92
CA ASN A 270 -5.35 9.89 -2.25
C ASN A 270 -4.50 8.72 -1.73
N SER A 271 -3.17 8.76 -1.86
CA SER A 271 -2.33 7.67 -1.40
C SER A 271 -2.40 7.49 0.11
N LEU A 272 -2.53 6.25 0.58
CA LEU A 272 -2.74 5.93 1.99
C LEU A 272 -1.63 5.03 2.56
N VAL A 273 -1.23 5.35 3.78
CA VAL A 273 -0.69 4.39 4.72
C VAL A 273 -1.84 3.62 5.34
N VAL A 274 -1.68 2.30 5.46
CA VAL A 274 -2.52 1.41 6.24
C VAL A 274 -1.67 0.74 7.32
N ARG A 275 -2.12 0.78 8.57
CA ARG A 275 -1.42 0.16 9.71
C ARG A 275 -2.42 -0.35 10.75
N THR A 276 -1.90 -1.14 11.68
CA THR A 276 -2.60 -1.57 12.88
C THR A 276 -1.77 -1.25 14.13
N ILE A 277 -2.42 -1.17 15.29
CA ILE A 277 -1.77 -0.99 16.58
C ILE A 277 -2.43 -1.90 17.63
N SER A 278 -1.63 -2.40 18.56
CA SER A 278 -2.08 -3.28 19.64
C SER A 278 -1.94 -2.64 21.03
N VAL A 279 -1.17 -1.56 21.17
CA VAL A 279 -0.99 -0.84 22.43
C VAL A 279 -2.04 0.27 22.66
N ARG A 280 -2.13 0.75 23.90
CA ARG A 280 -3.03 1.86 24.32
C ARG A 280 -4.49 1.64 23.93
N LYS A 281 -5.02 0.45 24.22
CA LYS A 281 -6.42 0.09 23.94
C LYS A 281 -7.45 0.99 24.63
N ASP A 282 -7.05 1.75 25.65
CA ASP A 282 -7.84 2.80 26.30
C ASP A 282 -8.13 3.99 25.35
N LEU A 283 -7.17 4.31 24.48
CA LEU A 283 -7.30 5.35 23.46
C LEU A 283 -7.81 4.77 22.14
N PHE A 284 -7.28 3.60 21.77
CA PHE A 284 -7.51 2.92 20.50
C PHE A 284 -8.12 1.54 20.75
N PRO A 285 -9.43 1.44 21.07
CA PRO A 285 -10.08 0.16 21.31
C PRO A 285 -9.92 -0.78 20.12
N TRP A 286 -9.60 -2.04 20.38
CA TRP A 286 -9.49 -3.02 19.30
C TRP A 286 -10.86 -3.31 18.70
N SER A 287 -10.88 -3.56 17.39
CA SER A 287 -12.13 -3.77 16.65
C SER A 287 -12.88 -4.99 17.17
N PRO A 288 -14.21 -4.93 17.33
CA PRO A 288 -15.01 -6.09 17.72
C PRO A 288 -14.78 -7.26 16.74
N GLY A 289 -14.46 -8.45 17.25
CA GLY A 289 -14.13 -9.62 16.43
C GLY A 289 -12.64 -9.90 16.27
N SER A 290 -11.74 -9.06 16.83
CA SER A 290 -10.30 -9.31 16.74
C SER A 290 -9.84 -10.53 17.54
N GLU A 291 -10.69 -11.04 18.46
CA GLU A 291 -10.40 -12.21 19.30
C GLU A 291 -10.30 -13.54 18.55
N ILE A 292 -10.65 -13.58 17.25
CA ILE A 292 -10.69 -14.81 16.46
C ILE A 292 -9.28 -15.34 16.18
N SER A 293 -8.34 -14.45 15.83
CA SER A 293 -6.97 -14.81 15.46
C SER A 293 -5.92 -14.35 16.46
N THR A 294 -6.26 -13.46 17.40
CA THR A 294 -5.32 -12.98 18.43
C THR A 294 -6.02 -12.53 19.71
N ASP A 295 -5.32 -12.61 20.84
CA ASP A 295 -5.72 -12.03 22.12
C ASP A 295 -5.11 -10.63 22.36
N ARG A 296 -4.34 -10.11 21.38
CA ARG A 296 -3.62 -8.85 21.47
C ARG A 296 -3.70 -8.04 20.18
N GLY A 297 -4.67 -7.14 20.10
CA GLY A 297 -4.92 -6.30 18.93
C GLY A 297 -6.12 -6.77 18.11
N PHE A 298 -6.63 -5.98 17.17
CA PHE A 298 -6.03 -4.75 16.63
C PHE A 298 -7.00 -3.58 16.55
N HIS A 299 -6.46 -2.36 16.66
CA HIS A 299 -7.09 -1.14 16.18
C HIS A 299 -6.47 -0.76 14.82
N TYR A 300 -7.29 -0.40 13.85
CA TYR A 300 -6.87 -0.10 12.47
C TYR A 300 -6.58 1.39 12.31
N CYS A 301 -5.72 1.76 11.37
CA CYS A 301 -5.47 3.15 11.07
C CYS A 301 -5.14 3.36 9.60
N VAL A 302 -5.72 4.43 9.04
CA VAL A 302 -5.34 4.98 7.74
C VAL A 302 -4.82 6.40 7.87
N GLN A 303 -3.91 6.80 6.99
CA GLN A 303 -3.31 8.14 6.98
C GLN A 303 -2.87 8.47 5.56
N LYS A 304 -3.15 9.67 5.05
CA LYS A 304 -2.56 10.08 3.74
C LYS A 304 -1.04 10.01 3.80
N ILE A 305 -0.38 9.45 2.78
CA ILE A 305 1.08 9.36 2.78
C ILE A 305 1.71 10.76 2.81
N SER A 306 1.11 11.75 2.14
CA SER A 306 1.53 13.16 2.22
C SER A 306 1.48 13.71 3.65
N ASN A 307 0.43 13.39 4.41
CA ASN A 307 0.34 13.76 5.82
C ASN A 307 1.42 13.02 6.64
N PHE A 308 1.63 11.72 6.40
CA PHE A 308 2.66 10.94 7.08
C PHE A 308 4.08 11.50 6.82
N GLN A 309 4.37 11.92 5.59
CA GLN A 309 5.63 12.57 5.24
C GLN A 309 5.86 13.85 6.08
N LYS A 310 4.82 14.66 6.32
CA LYS A 310 4.91 15.83 7.22
C LYS A 310 5.25 15.44 8.67
N TRP A 311 4.65 14.37 9.18
CA TRP A 311 4.98 13.83 10.50
C TRP A 311 6.45 13.41 10.58
N LEU A 312 6.96 12.72 9.55
CA LEU A 312 8.35 12.25 9.51
C LEU A 312 9.37 13.40 9.44
N THR A 313 8.97 14.58 8.95
CA THR A 313 9.79 15.81 8.92
C THR A 313 9.59 16.73 10.13
N SER A 314 8.77 16.36 11.12
CA SER A 314 8.39 17.26 12.23
C SER A 314 9.44 17.42 13.34
N ASP A 315 10.65 16.89 13.15
CA ASP A 315 11.77 16.86 14.12
C ASP A 315 11.41 16.33 15.53
N LYS A 316 10.23 15.73 15.73
CA LYS A 316 9.81 15.14 17.00
C LYS A 316 10.76 13.98 17.37
N PRO A 317 11.51 14.09 18.47
CA PRO A 317 12.48 13.06 18.86
C PRO A 317 11.76 11.78 19.28
N GLY A 318 12.24 10.64 18.79
CA GLY A 318 11.69 9.32 19.14
C GLY A 318 10.29 9.03 18.59
N LEU A 319 9.80 9.81 17.62
CA LEU A 319 8.47 9.66 17.01
C LEU A 319 8.16 8.19 16.63
N ARG A 320 6.95 7.74 16.98
CA ARG A 320 6.40 6.40 16.67
C ARG A 320 4.97 6.54 16.14
N SER A 321 4.45 5.48 15.52
CA SER A 321 3.07 5.42 15.03
C SER A 321 2.04 5.76 16.12
N LEU A 322 2.26 5.28 17.35
CA LEU A 322 1.42 5.61 18.50
C LEU A 322 1.28 7.12 18.71
N GLN A 323 2.41 7.86 18.69
CA GLN A 323 2.39 9.30 18.92
C GLN A 323 1.67 10.04 17.78
N ILE A 324 1.90 9.62 16.53
CA ILE A 324 1.19 10.15 15.36
C ILE A 324 -0.32 9.94 15.52
N MET A 325 -0.77 8.76 15.95
CA MET A 325 -2.19 8.48 16.15
C MET A 325 -2.78 9.27 17.32
N VAL A 326 -2.03 9.47 18.41
CA VAL A 326 -2.50 10.24 19.59
C VAL A 326 -2.68 11.71 19.26
N GLU A 327 -1.70 12.33 18.60
CA GLU A 327 -1.72 13.76 18.32
C GLU A 327 -2.52 14.08 17.05
N GLY A 328 -2.48 13.17 16.06
CA GLY A 328 -2.99 13.41 14.71
C GLY A 328 -4.31 12.73 14.37
N GLY A 329 -4.79 11.81 15.22
CA GLY A 329 -5.91 10.91 14.92
C GLY A 329 -7.30 11.48 15.22
N THR A 330 -8.25 11.12 14.37
CA THR A 330 -9.69 11.10 14.65
C THR A 330 -10.13 9.64 14.79
N VAL A 331 -10.59 9.27 15.98
CA VAL A 331 -10.76 7.86 16.39
C VAL A 331 -12.23 7.45 16.38
N ASP A 332 -12.58 6.43 15.60
CA ASP A 332 -13.81 5.66 15.77
C ASP A 332 -13.57 4.56 16.81
N LYS A 333 -13.94 4.86 18.05
CA LYS A 333 -13.82 3.92 19.18
C LYS A 333 -14.79 2.74 19.11
N LYS A 334 -15.89 2.86 18.36
CA LYS A 334 -16.92 1.81 18.26
C LYS A 334 -16.42 0.68 17.37
N ASN A 335 -15.86 1.02 16.21
CA ASN A 335 -15.37 0.05 15.25
C ASN A 335 -13.88 -0.25 15.40
N GLY A 336 -13.13 0.60 16.11
CA GLY A 336 -11.71 0.41 16.33
C GLY A 336 -10.87 0.79 15.11
N ILE A 337 -11.15 1.95 14.50
CA ILE A 337 -10.37 2.49 13.39
C ILE A 337 -10.10 3.98 13.57
N THR A 338 -8.90 4.43 13.19
CA THR A 338 -8.47 5.83 13.23
C THR A 338 -8.15 6.35 11.82
N VAL A 339 -8.56 7.57 11.52
CA VAL A 339 -8.00 8.34 10.40
C VAL A 339 -7.05 9.38 11.00
N VAL A 340 -5.79 9.37 10.60
CA VAL A 340 -4.86 10.45 10.95
C VAL A 340 -5.01 11.55 9.91
N ASP A 341 -5.80 12.57 10.26
CA ASP A 341 -6.22 13.68 9.41
C ASP A 341 -5.61 15.03 9.82
N LYS A 342 -4.94 15.09 10.98
CA LYS A 342 -4.23 16.30 11.45
C LYS A 342 -2.73 16.21 11.18
N GLU A 343 -2.13 17.38 11.02
CA GLU A 343 -0.69 17.56 10.81
C GLU A 343 0.06 17.69 12.14
N PRO A 344 1.38 17.42 12.17
CA PRO A 344 2.17 17.66 13.36
C PRO A 344 2.14 19.14 13.73
N VAL A 345 1.77 19.44 14.97
CA VAL A 345 1.94 20.79 15.52
C VAL A 345 3.42 21.00 15.81
N VAL A 346 4.02 22.01 15.17
CA VAL A 346 5.39 22.45 15.46
C VAL A 346 5.37 23.13 16.82
N THR A 347 6.03 22.54 17.81
CA THR A 347 6.29 23.24 19.07
C THR A 347 7.36 24.30 18.79
N PRO A 348 7.07 25.61 18.95
CA PRO A 348 8.10 26.62 18.78
C PRO A 348 9.25 26.33 19.74
N THR A 349 10.48 26.28 19.21
CA THR A 349 11.69 26.18 20.04
C THR A 349 11.65 27.33 21.04
N PRO A 350 11.75 27.09 22.36
CA PRO A 350 11.79 28.18 23.32
C PRO A 350 13.00 29.04 22.97
N THR A 351 12.75 30.29 22.56
CA THR A 351 13.78 31.29 22.34
C THR A 351 14.58 31.37 23.62
N LEU A 352 15.88 31.10 23.55
CA LEU A 352 16.80 31.37 24.64
C LEU A 352 16.71 32.87 24.95
N THR A 353 15.91 33.23 25.95
CA THR A 353 15.93 34.57 26.52
C THR A 353 17.34 34.78 27.05
N THR A 354 18.11 35.59 26.34
CA THR A 354 19.38 36.12 26.81
C THR A 354 19.13 36.84 28.12
N THR A 355 19.59 36.25 29.22
CA THR A 355 19.61 36.89 30.53
C THR A 355 20.45 38.18 30.42
N PRO A 356 19.95 39.35 30.85
CA PRO A 356 20.76 40.56 30.84
C PRO A 356 21.95 40.41 31.80
N PRO A 357 23.08 41.10 31.56
CA PRO A 357 24.23 41.02 32.45
C PRO A 357 23.87 41.55 33.83
N ASN A 358 24.22 40.76 34.85
CA ASN A 358 24.04 41.06 36.26
C ASN A 358 24.73 42.40 36.60
N GLN A 359 23.96 43.42 36.97
CA GLN A 359 24.52 44.67 37.46
C GLN A 359 25.21 44.40 38.81
N SER A 360 26.51 44.67 38.82
CA SER A 360 27.39 44.65 39.98
C SER A 360 26.80 45.45 41.15
N ARG A 361 26.64 44.79 42.31
CA ARG A 361 26.43 45.46 43.59
C ARG A 361 27.68 46.26 43.96
N THR A 362 27.56 47.58 43.96
CA THR A 362 28.51 48.49 44.61
C THR A 362 28.33 48.41 46.12
N ASN A 363 29.39 47.97 46.82
CA ASN A 363 29.52 48.08 48.26
C ASN A 363 29.69 49.56 48.65
N GLN A 364 28.82 50.07 49.53
CA GLN A 364 29.10 51.27 50.33
C GLN A 364 29.69 50.84 51.68
N PRO A 365 30.75 51.50 52.19
CA PRO A 365 31.24 51.29 53.55
C PRO A 365 30.54 52.25 54.51
N THR A 366 29.99 51.73 55.60
CA THR A 366 29.52 52.51 56.76
C THR A 366 30.69 52.86 57.67
N GLN A 367 30.76 54.14 58.04
CA GLN A 367 31.45 54.66 59.23
C GLN A 367 30.69 54.30 60.50
#